data_AF-A0A819KCC6-F1
#
_entry.id   AF-A0A819KCC6-F1
#
_cell.length_a   1.000
_cell.length_b   1.000
_cell.length_c   1.000
_cell.angle_alpha   90.00
_cell.angle_beta   90.00
_cell.angle_gamma   90.00
#
_symmetry.space_group_name_H-M   'P 1'
#
loop_
_entity.id
_entity.type
_entity.pdbx_description
1 polymer ?
#
loop_
_entity_poly.entity_id
_entity_poly.type
_entity_poly.pdbx_seq_one_letter_code
_entity_poly.pdbx_strand_id
1 'polypeptide(L)'
;MSIGDLNLWLIFFTMKQVSVHCQGNNSRSTNSSNNVSYNQPQFNECTTWNTTGISFQPNFTFSNPFGIFIDRNNSIYVGDQPLYYIFMWINNSFQLMKTISINNSISGNSIFVTNNGDIFVDTNVGVQKWTLYSNNSTTVMYVNSLCVGLFVDINDTLYCSISSLNIVKKIWLGNNPLLSEIVAGTNSSGSNSTMLNSPRGIFVDVNFDLYVADYGNNRVQLFRSNQPNGTTVAGNTSIETTITLWGPTDIVLDGSGCLFIVDSNNNRIVRSTLNGFQCIIGCDRSGSTSNPPLSPRRMTFDSYGN
;
A
#
# COMPACT_ATOMS: atom_id res chain seq x y z
N MET A 1 -28.88 -5.61 -11.51
CA MET A 1 -28.11 -4.60 -12.26
C MET A 1 -26.70 -5.15 -12.39
N SER A 2 -26.36 -5.70 -13.56
CA SER A 2 -25.06 -6.30 -13.81
C SER A 2 -23.98 -5.23 -13.79
N ILE A 3 -22.95 -5.43 -12.96
CA ILE A 3 -21.74 -4.60 -12.94
C ILE A 3 -20.96 -4.97 -14.21
N GLY A 4 -21.17 -4.19 -15.26
CA GLY A 4 -20.42 -4.29 -16.51
C GLY A 4 -19.09 -3.54 -16.39
N ASP A 5 -18.01 -4.21 -16.81
CA ASP A 5 -16.75 -3.67 -17.30
C ASP A 5 -16.14 -2.48 -16.54
N LEU A 6 -15.59 -2.77 -15.36
CA LEU A 6 -14.55 -1.91 -14.78
C LEU A 6 -13.20 -2.33 -15.35
N ASN A 7 -12.82 -1.74 -16.50
CA ASN A 7 -11.41 -1.69 -16.90
C ASN A 7 -10.64 -0.99 -15.76
N LEU A 8 -9.87 -1.74 -14.97
CA LEU A 8 -9.01 -1.16 -13.94
C LEU A 8 -7.82 -0.50 -14.64
N TRP A 9 -7.76 0.83 -14.54
CA TRP A 9 -6.63 1.62 -15.01
C TRP A 9 -5.60 1.76 -13.89
N LEU A 10 -4.33 1.47 -14.19
CA LEU A 10 -3.22 1.97 -13.39
C LEU A 10 -3.10 3.47 -13.70
N ILE A 11 -3.39 4.32 -12.72
CA ILE A 11 -3.36 5.77 -12.87
C ILE A 11 -2.13 6.29 -12.14
N PHE A 12 -1.20 6.87 -12.89
CA PHE A 12 -0.01 7.52 -12.39
C PHE A 12 -0.29 9.01 -12.22
N PHE A 13 -0.06 9.57 -11.03
CA PHE A 13 -0.23 10.99 -10.81
C PHE A 13 1.15 11.65 -10.78
N THR A 14 1.45 12.45 -11.80
CA THR A 14 2.76 13.09 -11.88
C THR A 14 2.89 14.17 -10.82
N MET A 15 3.97 14.13 -10.05
CA MET A 15 4.26 15.13 -9.05
C MET A 15 4.68 16.44 -9.73
N LYS A 16 4.21 17.57 -9.18
CA LYS A 16 4.71 18.90 -9.50
C LYS A 16 5.24 19.55 -8.22
N GLN A 17 6.56 19.71 -8.17
CA GLN A 17 7.19 20.52 -7.12
C GLN A 17 7.00 22.00 -7.50
N VAL A 18 6.22 22.74 -6.70
CA VAL A 18 6.03 24.18 -6.91
C VAL A 18 7.06 24.93 -6.04
N SER A 19 8.01 25.60 -6.68
CA SER A 19 9.21 26.17 -6.04
C SER A 19 9.15 27.67 -5.73
N VAL A 20 7.98 28.30 -5.73
CA VAL A 20 7.88 29.74 -5.51
C VAL A 20 7.12 30.01 -4.22
N HIS A 21 7.84 30.39 -3.15
CA HIS A 21 7.38 30.72 -1.78
C HIS A 21 7.27 29.60 -0.73
N CYS A 22 8.10 28.55 -0.79
CA CYS A 22 8.25 27.66 0.37
C CYS A 22 9.38 28.19 1.27
N GLN A 23 9.03 29.03 2.26
CA GLN A 23 9.94 29.35 3.36
C GLN A 23 10.00 28.15 4.31
N GLY A 24 10.79 27.16 3.92
CA GLY A 24 11.10 25.95 4.69
C GLY A 24 12.17 25.23 3.90
N ASN A 25 13.33 25.04 4.53
CA ASN A 25 14.61 24.59 3.97
C ASN A 25 14.55 23.84 2.62
N ASN A 26 15.40 24.27 1.70
CA ASN A 26 15.74 23.55 0.46
C ASN A 26 16.21 22.12 0.77
N SER A 27 15.29 21.17 0.92
CA SER A 27 15.55 19.75 0.70
C SER A 27 15.16 19.43 -0.73
N ARG A 28 16.17 19.17 -1.58
CA ARG A 28 16.01 18.22 -2.68
C ARG A 28 15.41 16.95 -2.10
N SER A 29 14.55 16.25 -2.86
CA SER A 29 14.15 14.87 -2.55
C SER A 29 15.40 13.99 -2.52
N THR A 30 16.06 13.91 -1.37
CA THR A 30 17.19 13.02 -1.16
C THR A 30 16.63 11.71 -0.66
N ASN A 31 16.82 10.64 -1.43
CA ASN A 31 16.51 9.27 -1.01
C ASN A 31 17.23 8.99 0.33
N SER A 32 16.50 9.06 1.44
CA SER A 32 17.04 8.75 2.75
C SER A 32 17.15 7.24 2.91
N SER A 33 18.39 6.79 3.14
CA SER A 33 18.87 5.46 3.50
C SER A 33 18.86 4.39 2.39
N ASN A 34 20.05 3.85 2.08
CA ASN A 34 20.28 2.78 1.11
C ASN A 34 19.68 1.41 1.51
N ASN A 35 18.93 1.33 2.62
CA ASN A 35 18.58 0.04 3.25
C ASN A 35 17.07 -0.25 3.35
N VAL A 36 16.16 0.60 2.87
CA VAL A 36 14.72 0.27 2.91
C VAL A 36 14.22 -0.34 1.60
N SER A 37 13.42 -1.40 1.69
CA SER A 37 12.87 -2.23 0.60
C SER A 37 11.86 -1.53 -0.32
N TYR A 38 11.39 -0.35 0.06
CA TYR A 38 10.30 0.38 -0.57
C TYR A 38 10.69 1.80 -0.96
N ASN A 39 9.91 2.41 -1.85
CA ASN A 39 10.04 3.83 -2.16
C ASN A 39 9.46 4.66 -1.02
N GLN A 40 10.32 5.47 -0.43
CA GLN A 40 9.96 6.42 0.63
C GLN A 40 10.51 7.81 0.27
N PRO A 41 10.09 8.40 -0.87
CA PRO A 41 10.55 9.71 -1.29
C PRO A 41 10.26 10.74 -0.20
N GLN A 42 11.14 11.73 -0.02
CA GLN A 42 10.92 12.83 0.94
C GLN A 42 10.21 13.98 0.23
N PHE A 43 9.01 14.36 0.72
CA PHE A 43 8.28 15.48 0.18
C PHE A 43 8.38 16.72 1.07
N ASN A 44 8.38 17.88 0.41
CA ASN A 44 8.20 19.17 1.08
C ASN A 44 6.69 19.41 1.27
N GLU A 45 6.32 20.25 2.23
CA GLU A 45 4.90 20.54 2.52
C GLU A 45 4.14 21.10 1.32
N CYS A 46 4.83 21.89 0.49
CA CYS A 46 4.28 22.46 -0.74
C CYS A 46 4.16 21.47 -1.92
N THR A 47 4.58 20.21 -1.77
CA THR A 47 4.49 19.24 -2.86
C THR A 47 3.02 19.04 -3.24
N THR A 48 2.73 19.20 -4.53
CA THR A 48 1.43 18.98 -5.14
C THR A 48 1.53 17.90 -6.21
N TRP A 49 0.44 17.17 -6.43
CA TRP A 49 0.34 16.22 -7.54
C TRP A 49 -0.55 16.82 -8.62
N ASN A 50 -0.19 16.59 -9.87
CA ASN A 50 -1.09 16.87 -10.96
C ASN A 50 -2.34 16.02 -10.77
N THR A 51 -3.51 16.66 -10.68
CA THR A 51 -4.79 15.97 -10.47
C THR A 51 -5.24 15.21 -11.71
N THR A 52 -4.71 15.54 -12.89
CA THR A 52 -4.91 14.74 -14.10
C THR A 52 -3.88 13.62 -14.11
N GLY A 53 -4.30 12.44 -13.69
CA GLY A 53 -3.48 11.24 -13.76
C GLY A 53 -3.26 10.79 -15.21
N ILE A 54 -2.11 10.19 -15.48
CA ILE A 54 -1.80 9.51 -16.74
C ILE A 54 -2.12 8.04 -16.55
N SER A 55 -2.98 7.48 -17.40
CA SER A 55 -3.24 6.05 -17.38
C SER A 55 -2.07 5.30 -18.03
N PHE A 56 -1.49 4.35 -17.30
CA PHE A 56 -0.59 3.37 -17.88
C PHE A 56 -1.44 2.24 -18.48
N GLN A 57 -1.39 2.14 -19.80
CA GLN A 57 -2.09 1.10 -20.56
C GLN A 57 -1.04 0.20 -21.20
N PRO A 58 -0.79 -1.00 -20.64
CA PRO A 58 0.03 -1.96 -21.36
C PRO A 58 -0.69 -2.43 -22.63
N ASN A 59 0.02 -3.10 -23.54
CA ASN A 59 -0.54 -3.63 -24.80
C ASN A 59 -1.55 -4.80 -24.60
N PHE A 60 -2.07 -4.98 -23.40
CA PHE A 60 -3.09 -5.95 -23.01
C PHE A 60 -3.93 -5.38 -21.87
N THR A 61 -5.13 -5.91 -21.69
CA THR A 61 -6.02 -5.50 -20.59
C THR A 61 -5.82 -6.40 -19.39
N PHE A 62 -5.70 -5.82 -18.20
CA PHE A 62 -5.83 -6.58 -16.96
C PHE A 62 -7.26 -7.11 -16.81
N SER A 63 -7.40 -8.31 -16.25
CA SER A 63 -8.71 -8.92 -16.04
C SER A 63 -9.23 -8.65 -14.64
N ASN A 64 -8.37 -8.78 -13.63
CA ASN A 64 -8.65 -8.39 -12.25
C ASN A 64 -7.32 -8.20 -11.50
N PRO A 65 -6.69 -7.02 -11.64
CA PRO A 65 -5.43 -6.74 -10.98
C PRO A 65 -5.66 -6.57 -9.47
N PHE A 66 -4.87 -7.25 -8.66
CA PHE A 66 -5.09 -7.32 -7.21
C PHE A 66 -4.09 -6.47 -6.41
N GLY A 67 -2.95 -6.07 -7.00
CA GLY A 67 -1.95 -5.26 -6.33
C GLY A 67 -0.95 -4.63 -7.30
N ILE A 68 -0.34 -3.54 -6.85
CA ILE A 68 0.75 -2.83 -7.52
C ILE A 68 1.87 -2.59 -6.51
N PHE A 69 3.12 -2.72 -6.95
CA PHE A 69 4.29 -2.24 -6.22
C PHE A 69 5.28 -1.60 -7.19
N ILE A 70 5.96 -0.54 -6.77
CA ILE A 70 7.06 0.07 -7.51
C ILE A 70 8.31 0.02 -6.63
N ASP A 71 9.38 -0.59 -7.16
CA ASP A 71 10.66 -0.67 -6.45
C ASP A 71 11.51 0.59 -6.64
N ARG A 72 12.67 0.64 -5.96
CA ARG A 72 13.62 1.77 -6.04
C ARG A 72 14.25 1.99 -7.41
N ASN A 73 14.22 0.98 -8.27
CA ASN A 73 14.69 1.07 -9.65
C ASN A 73 13.56 1.47 -10.61
N ASN A 74 12.40 1.88 -10.07
CA ASN A 74 11.17 2.17 -10.80
C ASN A 74 10.68 0.99 -11.64
N SER A 75 10.94 -0.23 -11.18
CA SER A 75 10.32 -1.40 -11.75
C SER A 75 8.90 -1.53 -11.21
N ILE A 76 7.93 -1.70 -12.10
CA ILE A 76 6.51 -1.82 -11.75
C ILE A 76 6.14 -3.29 -11.72
N TYR A 77 5.50 -3.72 -10.64
CA TYR A 77 5.01 -5.08 -10.43
C TYR A 77 3.50 -5.03 -10.28
N VAL A 78 2.78 -5.78 -11.12
CA VAL A 78 1.32 -5.87 -11.07
C VAL A 78 0.91 -7.33 -11.08
N GLY A 79 0.18 -7.75 -10.06
CA GLY A 79 -0.42 -9.08 -10.03
C GLY A 79 -1.83 -9.06 -10.62
N ASP A 80 -2.17 -10.03 -11.46
CA ASP A 80 -3.50 -10.21 -12.03
C ASP A 80 -4.04 -11.62 -11.73
N GLN A 81 -5.24 -11.69 -11.15
CA GLN A 81 -5.77 -12.93 -10.58
C GLN A 81 -6.19 -13.95 -11.66
N PRO A 82 -6.99 -13.61 -12.70
CA PRO A 82 -7.40 -14.57 -13.73
C PRO A 82 -6.26 -15.01 -14.64
N LEU A 83 -5.26 -14.14 -14.84
CA LEU A 83 -4.09 -14.48 -15.64
C LEU A 83 -3.07 -15.33 -14.87
N TYR A 84 -3.12 -15.36 -13.54
CA TYR A 84 -2.16 -16.06 -12.68
C TYR A 84 -0.70 -15.61 -12.90
N TYR A 85 -0.48 -14.35 -13.26
CA TYR A 85 0.85 -13.80 -13.50
C TYR A 85 1.12 -12.56 -12.65
N ILE A 86 2.39 -12.42 -12.27
CA ILE A 86 2.97 -11.13 -11.91
C ILE A 86 3.60 -10.55 -13.17
N PHE A 87 3.06 -9.43 -13.64
CA PHE A 87 3.60 -8.65 -14.75
C PHE A 87 4.63 -7.66 -14.23
N MET A 88 5.77 -7.59 -14.91
CA MET A 88 6.90 -6.75 -14.51
C MET A 88 7.42 -5.90 -15.66
N TRP A 89 7.55 -4.61 -15.36
CA TRP A 89 8.17 -3.59 -16.20
C TRP A 89 9.43 -3.14 -15.49
N ILE A 90 10.60 -3.55 -15.99
CA ILE A 90 11.86 -3.45 -15.25
C ILE A 90 12.66 -2.23 -15.73
N ASN A 91 13.31 -1.51 -14.81
CA ASN A 91 14.25 -0.42 -15.09
C ASN A 91 13.66 0.73 -15.93
N ASN A 92 12.54 1.31 -15.51
CA ASN A 92 11.83 2.39 -16.22
C ASN A 92 11.36 2.03 -17.66
N SER A 93 11.35 0.75 -18.04
CA SER A 93 10.83 0.32 -19.34
C SER A 93 9.31 0.18 -19.30
N PHE A 94 8.59 0.85 -20.20
CA PHE A 94 7.13 0.65 -20.37
C PHE A 94 6.78 -0.58 -21.23
N GLN A 95 7.78 -1.34 -21.70
CA GLN A 95 7.56 -2.63 -22.35
C GLN A 95 7.50 -3.74 -21.31
N LEU A 96 6.55 -4.66 -21.44
CA LEU A 96 6.47 -5.81 -20.54
C LEU A 96 7.75 -6.63 -20.69
N MET A 97 8.58 -6.61 -19.66
CA MET A 97 9.89 -7.27 -19.70
C MET A 97 9.80 -8.71 -19.22
N LYS A 98 8.90 -8.99 -18.27
CA LYS A 98 8.87 -10.31 -17.62
C LYS A 98 7.52 -10.65 -17.00
N THR A 99 7.22 -11.94 -16.97
CA THR A 99 6.11 -12.52 -16.20
C THR A 99 6.62 -13.63 -15.28
N ILE A 100 6.04 -13.72 -14.08
CA ILE A 100 6.19 -14.88 -13.18
C ILE A 100 4.85 -15.58 -13.09
N SER A 101 4.81 -16.87 -13.41
CA SER A 101 3.62 -17.70 -13.25
C SER A 101 3.40 -18.02 -11.76
N ILE A 102 2.22 -17.67 -11.25
CA ILE A 102 1.74 -18.04 -9.91
C ILE A 102 0.74 -19.18 -10.09
N ASN A 103 1.26 -20.39 -10.31
CA ASN A 103 0.52 -21.62 -10.59
C ASN A 103 -0.88 -21.69 -9.90
N ASN A 104 -1.97 -21.43 -10.63
CA ASN A 104 -3.40 -21.59 -10.29
C ASN A 104 -3.86 -21.21 -8.85
N SER A 105 -3.12 -20.38 -8.11
CA SER A 105 -3.22 -20.35 -6.64
C SER A 105 -3.32 -18.96 -6.02
N ILE A 106 -3.74 -17.95 -6.78
CA ILE A 106 -3.81 -16.58 -6.25
C ILE A 106 -5.09 -16.36 -5.44
N SER A 107 -4.90 -15.98 -4.19
CA SER A 107 -5.96 -15.52 -3.28
C SER A 107 -5.71 -14.09 -2.76
N GLY A 108 -4.48 -13.58 -2.93
CA GLY A 108 -4.00 -12.34 -2.34
C GLY A 108 -4.53 -11.05 -2.97
N ASN A 109 -4.52 -9.98 -2.18
CA ASN A 109 -4.90 -8.62 -2.59
C ASN A 109 -3.72 -7.62 -2.53
N SER A 110 -2.49 -8.11 -2.42
CA SER A 110 -1.28 -7.29 -2.28
C SER A 110 -0.06 -8.01 -2.83
N ILE A 111 0.92 -7.21 -3.24
CA ILE A 111 2.25 -7.60 -3.68
C ILE A 111 3.25 -6.68 -2.98
N PHE A 112 4.37 -7.23 -2.56
CA PHE A 112 5.47 -6.45 -2.00
C PHE A 112 6.79 -6.94 -2.61
N VAL A 113 7.71 -6.04 -2.91
CA VAL A 113 9.03 -6.40 -3.44
C VAL A 113 10.10 -5.77 -2.56
N THR A 114 11.13 -6.55 -2.21
CA THR A 114 12.26 -6.05 -1.41
C THR A 114 13.37 -5.46 -2.27
N ASN A 115 14.33 -4.75 -1.66
CA ASN A 115 15.49 -4.20 -2.38
C ASN A 115 16.35 -5.26 -3.08
N ASN A 116 16.33 -6.50 -2.58
CA ASN A 116 17.06 -7.61 -3.19
C ASN A 116 16.27 -8.26 -4.35
N GLY A 117 15.07 -7.74 -4.68
CA GLY A 117 14.21 -8.24 -5.75
C GLY A 117 13.42 -9.49 -5.38
N ASP A 118 13.30 -9.82 -4.09
CA ASP A 118 12.36 -10.85 -3.64
C ASP A 118 10.94 -10.32 -3.67
N ILE A 119 10.04 -11.08 -4.29
CA ILE A 119 8.65 -10.73 -4.55
C ILE A 119 7.75 -11.59 -3.66
N PHE A 120 6.86 -10.94 -2.90
CA PHE A 120 5.96 -11.55 -1.95
C PHE A 120 4.52 -11.36 -2.39
N VAL A 121 3.78 -12.47 -2.48
CA VAL A 121 2.35 -12.49 -2.83
C VAL A 121 1.64 -13.54 -1.98
N ASP A 122 0.41 -13.22 -1.58
CA ASP A 122 -0.45 -14.18 -0.89
C ASP A 122 -1.16 -15.13 -1.86
N THR A 123 -1.16 -16.40 -1.50
CA THR A 123 -1.72 -17.51 -2.28
C THR A 123 -2.57 -18.40 -1.39
N ASN A 124 -3.28 -19.36 -1.99
CA ASN A 124 -4.08 -20.35 -1.27
C ASN A 124 -3.29 -21.19 -0.24
N VAL A 125 -1.96 -21.25 -0.33
CA VAL A 125 -1.06 -21.96 0.59
C VAL A 125 -0.33 -21.02 1.55
N GLY A 126 -0.72 -19.74 1.59
CA GLY A 126 -0.12 -18.68 2.39
C GLY A 126 0.76 -17.74 1.58
N VAL A 127 1.56 -16.93 2.28
CA VAL A 127 2.44 -15.95 1.62
C VAL A 127 3.63 -16.69 1.01
N GLN A 128 3.76 -16.53 -0.31
CA GLN A 128 4.82 -17.11 -1.13
C GLN A 128 5.86 -16.04 -1.46
N LYS A 129 7.12 -16.46 -1.54
CA LYS A 129 8.26 -15.67 -2.02
C LYS A 129 8.78 -16.23 -3.34
N TRP A 130 8.96 -15.37 -4.33
CA TRP A 130 9.72 -15.62 -5.56
C TRP A 130 10.97 -14.75 -5.59
N THR A 131 12.04 -15.25 -6.19
CA THR A 131 13.17 -14.42 -6.63
C THR A 131 12.94 -13.97 -8.07
N LEU A 132 13.40 -12.77 -8.46
CA LEU A 132 13.18 -12.19 -9.78
C LEU A 132 13.42 -13.13 -10.98
N TYR A 133 14.35 -14.09 -10.88
CA TYR A 133 14.73 -15.02 -11.97
C TYR A 133 14.25 -16.46 -11.81
N SER A 134 13.37 -16.72 -10.85
CA SER A 134 12.83 -18.05 -10.59
C SER A 134 11.31 -18.08 -10.75
N ASN A 135 10.81 -19.15 -11.37
CA ASN A 135 9.37 -19.47 -11.35
C ASN A 135 8.97 -20.33 -10.14
N ASN A 136 9.95 -20.80 -9.36
CA ASN A 136 9.71 -21.55 -8.14
C ASN A 136 9.52 -20.57 -6.97
N SER A 137 8.46 -20.81 -6.19
CA SER A 137 8.20 -20.12 -4.94
C SER A 137 8.57 -20.95 -3.72
N THR A 138 8.67 -20.27 -2.59
CA THR A 138 8.73 -20.90 -1.27
C THR A 138 7.69 -20.26 -0.35
N THR A 139 7.06 -21.06 0.51
CA THR A 139 6.17 -20.54 1.55
C THR A 139 6.99 -19.88 2.65
N VAL A 140 6.74 -18.60 2.90
CA VAL A 140 7.42 -17.84 3.96
C VAL A 140 6.51 -17.55 5.15
N MET A 141 5.19 -17.63 4.98
CA MET A 141 4.23 -17.53 6.07
C MET A 141 2.99 -18.36 5.77
N TYR A 142 2.64 -19.30 6.66
CA TYR A 142 1.33 -19.95 6.61
C TYR A 142 0.25 -19.05 7.20
N VAL A 143 -0.77 -18.76 6.41
CA VAL A 143 -1.97 -18.03 6.83
C VAL A 143 -3.21 -18.82 6.43
N ASN A 144 -4.15 -18.97 7.36
CA ASN A 144 -5.39 -19.72 7.13
C ASN A 144 -6.49 -18.86 6.48
N SER A 145 -6.16 -17.64 6.08
CA SER A 145 -7.07 -16.70 5.41
C SER A 145 -6.27 -15.68 4.62
N LEU A 146 -6.97 -14.84 3.86
CA LEU A 146 -6.36 -13.94 2.89
C LEU A 146 -5.49 -12.90 3.57
N CYS A 147 -4.25 -12.79 3.09
CA CYS A 147 -3.43 -11.65 3.40
C CYS A 147 -3.85 -10.47 2.52
N VAL A 148 -4.50 -9.48 3.14
CA VAL A 148 -4.99 -8.32 2.40
C VAL A 148 -3.86 -7.35 2.16
N GLY A 149 -3.11 -6.93 3.17
CA GLY A 149 -1.93 -6.06 3.02
C GLY A 149 -0.64 -6.81 3.38
N LEU A 150 0.38 -6.67 2.53
CA LEU A 150 1.72 -7.20 2.75
C LEU A 150 2.71 -6.04 2.91
N PHE A 151 3.65 -6.21 3.82
CA PHE A 151 4.77 -5.29 3.99
C PHE A 151 6.00 -6.04 4.51
N VAL A 152 7.19 -5.76 3.99
CA VAL A 152 8.44 -6.27 4.56
C VAL A 152 9.27 -5.10 5.04
N ASP A 153 9.58 -5.08 6.34
CA ASP A 153 10.35 -4.00 6.95
C ASP A 153 11.87 -4.12 6.68
N ILE A 154 12.63 -3.17 7.21
CA ILE A 154 14.09 -3.07 7.05
C ILE A 154 14.88 -4.19 7.75
N ASN A 155 14.23 -4.97 8.61
CA ASN A 155 14.81 -6.09 9.35
C ASN A 155 14.37 -7.45 8.76
N ASP A 156 13.87 -7.45 7.52
CA ASP A 156 13.32 -8.63 6.86
C ASP A 156 12.17 -9.28 7.67
N THR A 157 11.34 -8.48 8.34
CA THR A 157 10.11 -8.95 8.96
C THR A 157 8.95 -8.74 8.01
N LEU A 158 8.26 -9.83 7.66
CA LEU A 158 7.07 -9.83 6.84
C LEU A 158 5.83 -9.63 7.72
N TYR A 159 5.02 -8.64 7.36
CA TYR A 159 3.73 -8.33 7.97
C TYR A 159 2.59 -8.66 7.02
N CYS A 160 1.49 -9.12 7.60
CA CYS A 160 0.32 -9.55 6.88
C CYS A 160 -0.95 -9.13 7.64
N SER A 161 -1.80 -8.29 7.03
CA SER A 161 -3.13 -8.02 7.57
C SER A 161 -4.14 -9.06 7.10
N ILE A 162 -4.95 -9.56 8.04
CA ILE A 162 -5.93 -10.61 7.78
C ILE A 162 -7.31 -10.08 8.15
N SER A 163 -8.05 -9.63 7.14
CA SER A 163 -9.31 -8.91 7.32
C SER A 163 -10.39 -9.74 8.01
N SER A 164 -10.56 -10.99 7.59
CA SER A 164 -11.55 -11.95 8.13
C SER A 164 -11.34 -12.26 9.62
N LEU A 165 -10.08 -12.17 10.08
CA LEU A 165 -9.69 -12.44 11.45
C LEU A 165 -9.53 -11.15 12.27
N ASN A 166 -9.58 -9.96 11.67
CA ASN A 166 -9.39 -8.69 12.37
C ASN A 166 -8.03 -8.57 13.08
N ILE A 167 -6.96 -9.05 12.43
CA ILE A 167 -5.60 -9.05 12.99
C ILE A 167 -4.56 -8.64 11.96
N VAL A 168 -3.38 -8.26 12.44
CA VAL A 168 -2.13 -8.22 11.68
C VAL A 168 -1.18 -9.23 12.29
N LYS A 169 -0.59 -10.09 11.46
CA LYS A 169 0.46 -11.03 11.83
C LYS A 169 1.81 -10.56 11.31
N LYS A 170 2.89 -11.00 11.97
CA LYS A 170 4.25 -10.83 11.48
C LYS A 170 5.08 -12.12 11.60
N ILE A 171 6.11 -12.24 10.78
CA ILE A 171 7.12 -13.29 10.85
C ILE A 171 8.47 -12.76 10.35
N TRP A 172 9.55 -13.13 11.03
CA TRP A 172 10.89 -12.86 10.51
C TRP A 172 11.20 -13.79 9.33
N LEU A 173 11.66 -13.25 8.20
CA LEU A 173 11.99 -14.05 7.04
C LEU A 173 13.20 -14.94 7.34
N GLY A 174 13.07 -16.24 7.05
CA GLY A 174 14.05 -17.26 7.42
C GLY A 174 13.64 -18.11 8.64
N ASN A 175 12.64 -17.68 9.41
CA ASN A 175 12.02 -18.53 10.43
C ASN A 175 11.18 -19.66 9.81
N ASN A 176 10.84 -20.64 10.64
CA ASN A 176 9.83 -21.64 10.30
C ASN A 176 8.49 -20.93 9.98
N PRO A 177 7.91 -21.09 8.76
CA PRO A 177 6.70 -20.39 8.32
C PRO A 177 5.44 -20.59 9.18
N LEU A 178 5.45 -21.57 10.09
CA LEU A 178 4.36 -21.83 11.04
C LEU A 178 4.40 -20.94 12.28
N LEU A 179 5.50 -20.21 12.53
CA LEU A 179 5.73 -19.44 13.76
C LEU A 179 5.36 -17.95 13.62
N SER A 180 4.36 -17.61 12.81
CA SER A 180 3.86 -16.23 12.72
C SER A 180 3.12 -15.82 14.00
N GLU A 181 3.36 -14.61 14.47
CA GLU A 181 2.73 -14.06 15.69
C GLU A 181 1.78 -12.91 15.37
N ILE A 182 0.82 -12.65 16.26
CA ILE A 182 -0.13 -11.53 16.15
C ILE A 182 0.54 -10.28 16.72
N VAL A 183 0.60 -9.21 15.93
CA VAL A 183 1.17 -7.91 16.34
C VAL A 183 0.10 -6.84 16.56
N ALA A 184 -1.09 -6.99 15.98
CA ALA A 184 -2.23 -6.10 16.23
C ALA A 184 -3.56 -6.84 16.06
N GLY A 185 -4.59 -6.39 16.81
CA GLY A 185 -5.92 -6.99 16.81
C GLY A 185 -6.07 -8.19 17.75
N THR A 186 -7.32 -8.59 18.02
CA THR A 186 -7.67 -9.59 19.04
C THR A 186 -8.38 -10.83 18.48
N ASN A 187 -8.25 -11.08 17.18
CA ASN A 187 -8.99 -12.12 16.46
C ASN A 187 -10.52 -11.94 16.50
N SER A 188 -10.98 -10.71 16.74
CA SER A 188 -12.39 -10.34 16.86
C SER A 188 -12.58 -8.88 16.41
N SER A 189 -13.71 -8.61 15.77
CA SER A 189 -14.03 -7.26 15.32
C SER A 189 -14.37 -6.36 16.52
N GLY A 190 -13.81 -5.14 16.53
CA GLY A 190 -14.14 -4.13 17.52
C GLY A 190 -13.41 -2.82 17.29
N SER A 191 -13.70 -1.82 18.11
CA SER A 191 -13.21 -0.44 17.96
C SER A 191 -12.33 0.05 19.12
N ASN A 192 -12.11 -0.79 20.15
CA ASN A 192 -11.18 -0.49 21.24
C ASN A 192 -9.74 -0.32 20.71
N SER A 193 -8.85 0.25 21.52
CA SER A 193 -7.47 0.55 21.10
C SER A 193 -6.64 -0.69 20.73
N THR A 194 -6.99 -1.88 21.24
CA THR A 194 -6.33 -3.16 20.90
C THR A 194 -7.04 -3.92 19.78
N MET A 195 -8.23 -3.48 19.36
CA MET A 195 -9.10 -4.19 18.42
C MET A 195 -9.07 -3.52 17.04
N LEU A 196 -9.32 -4.33 16.02
CA LEU A 196 -9.44 -3.89 14.63
C LEU A 196 -10.77 -4.39 14.07
N ASN A 197 -11.19 -3.84 12.94
CA ASN A 197 -12.35 -4.28 12.19
C ASN A 197 -12.00 -4.32 10.69
N SER A 198 -11.82 -5.53 10.16
CA SER A 198 -11.47 -5.79 8.76
C SER A 198 -10.24 -5.01 8.25
N PRO A 199 -9.07 -5.07 8.93
CA PRO A 199 -7.89 -4.30 8.56
C PRO A 199 -7.43 -4.60 7.12
N ARG A 200 -6.95 -3.57 6.41
CA ARG A 200 -6.50 -3.65 5.02
C ARG A 200 -5.03 -3.26 4.88
N GLY A 201 -4.70 -2.17 4.18
CA GLY A 201 -3.32 -1.73 4.00
C GLY A 201 -2.61 -1.49 5.32
N ILE A 202 -1.32 -1.80 5.31
CA ILE A 202 -0.42 -1.69 6.45
C ILE A 202 0.88 -1.06 5.98
N PHE A 203 1.54 -0.35 6.88
CA PHE A 203 2.86 0.21 6.65
C PHE A 203 3.64 0.12 7.96
N VAL A 204 4.92 -0.25 7.89
CA VAL A 204 5.81 -0.27 9.06
C VAL A 204 6.93 0.73 8.83
N ASP A 205 7.04 1.70 9.73
CA ASP A 205 8.07 2.74 9.61
C ASP A 205 9.46 2.25 10.08
N VAL A 206 10.45 3.12 9.98
CA VAL A 206 11.84 2.82 10.40
C VAL A 206 12.01 2.62 11.92
N ASN A 207 11.01 3.01 12.72
CA ASN A 207 10.96 2.76 14.16
C ASN A 207 10.24 1.45 14.51
N PHE A 208 9.82 0.69 13.49
CA PHE A 208 8.99 -0.51 13.60
C PHE A 208 7.58 -0.23 14.16
N ASP A 209 7.10 0.99 14.00
CA ASP A 209 5.73 1.34 14.31
C ASP A 209 4.81 0.91 13.17
N LEU A 210 3.73 0.21 13.51
CA LEU A 210 2.78 -0.35 12.56
C LEU A 210 1.58 0.58 12.41
N TYR A 211 1.40 1.09 11.20
CA TYR A 211 0.20 1.77 10.78
C TYR A 211 -0.75 0.76 10.13
N VAL A 212 -2.04 0.86 10.45
CA VAL A 212 -3.08 -0.04 9.93
C VAL A 212 -4.28 0.77 9.44
N ALA A 213 -4.65 0.59 8.18
CA ALA A 213 -5.94 1.03 7.66
C ALA A 213 -7.05 0.12 8.25
N ASP A 214 -7.67 0.60 9.32
CA ASP A 214 -8.73 -0.11 10.06
C ASP A 214 -10.07 0.14 9.36
N TYR A 215 -10.21 -0.49 8.18
CA TYR A 215 -11.23 -0.22 7.18
C TYR A 215 -12.65 -0.17 7.75
N GLY A 216 -13.05 -1.16 8.55
CA GLY A 216 -14.41 -1.25 9.10
C GLY A 216 -14.71 -0.21 10.18
N ASN A 217 -13.66 0.35 10.81
CA ASN A 217 -13.79 1.41 11.81
C ASN A 217 -13.57 2.81 11.20
N ASN A 218 -13.29 2.92 9.90
CA ASN A 218 -13.08 4.18 9.19
C ASN A 218 -11.98 5.05 9.83
N ARG A 219 -10.87 4.42 10.20
CA ARG A 219 -9.74 5.08 10.86
C ARG A 219 -8.40 4.51 10.43
N VAL A 220 -7.33 5.22 10.76
CA VAL A 220 -5.95 4.68 10.75
C VAL A 220 -5.47 4.55 12.18
N GLN A 221 -5.03 3.35 12.55
CA GLN A 221 -4.44 3.03 13.85
C GLN A 221 -2.92 2.97 13.75
N LEU A 222 -2.24 3.56 14.73
CA LEU A 222 -0.80 3.46 14.93
C LEU A 222 -0.51 2.60 16.16
N PHE A 223 0.13 1.45 15.98
CA PHE A 223 0.65 0.60 17.03
C PHE A 223 2.15 0.86 17.14
N ARG A 224 2.58 1.40 18.28
CA ARG A 224 4.01 1.56 18.53
C ARG A 224 4.68 0.20 18.66
N SER A 225 5.95 0.10 18.28
CA SER A 225 6.70 -1.14 18.34
C SER A 225 6.55 -1.82 19.72
N ASN A 226 6.15 -3.10 19.70
CA ASN A 226 5.88 -3.92 20.89
C ASN A 226 4.76 -3.40 21.83
N GLN A 227 3.87 -2.52 21.36
CA GLN A 227 2.71 -2.07 22.12
C GLN A 227 1.40 -2.64 21.55
N PRO A 228 0.54 -3.25 22.38
CA PRO A 228 -0.72 -3.84 21.92
C PRO A 228 -1.81 -2.79 21.67
N ASN A 229 -1.70 -1.61 22.29
CA ASN A 229 -2.66 -0.52 22.17
C ASN A 229 -2.26 0.37 21.00
N GLY A 230 -3.16 0.52 20.04
CA GLY A 230 -3.01 1.49 18.97
C GLY A 230 -3.66 2.83 19.31
N THR A 231 -3.08 3.89 18.75
CA THR A 231 -3.62 5.25 18.80
C THR A 231 -4.26 5.60 17.46
N THR A 232 -5.46 6.18 17.46
CA THR A 232 -6.08 6.67 16.24
C THR A 232 -5.35 7.91 15.74
N VAL A 233 -4.70 7.83 14.57
CA VAL A 233 -3.94 8.94 13.97
C VAL A 233 -4.69 9.66 12.83
N ALA A 234 -5.75 9.05 12.29
CA ALA A 234 -6.60 9.66 11.28
C ALA A 234 -8.01 9.05 11.28
N GLY A 235 -9.02 9.84 10.90
CA GLY A 235 -10.40 9.38 10.77
C GLY A 235 -11.17 9.35 12.09
N ASN A 236 -12.20 8.50 12.13
CA ASN A 236 -13.15 8.46 13.25
C ASN A 236 -12.44 8.15 14.57
N THR A 237 -12.84 8.83 15.65
CA THR A 237 -12.29 8.69 17.01
C THR A 237 -10.86 9.21 17.21
N SER A 238 -10.29 9.93 16.24
CA SER A 238 -9.06 10.69 16.46
C SER A 238 -9.31 11.86 17.42
N ILE A 239 -8.36 12.12 18.33
CA ILE A 239 -8.45 13.20 19.33
C ILE A 239 -8.66 14.56 18.64
N GLU A 240 -7.90 14.80 17.56
CA GLU A 240 -7.99 15.98 16.72
C GLU A 240 -8.51 15.56 15.34
N THR A 241 -9.83 15.37 15.24
CA THR A 241 -10.47 14.96 13.98
C THR A 241 -10.38 16.08 12.95
N THR A 242 -9.38 16.00 12.09
CA THR A 242 -9.15 16.91 10.95
C THR A 242 -9.62 16.34 9.62
N ILE A 243 -9.99 15.05 9.59
CA ILE A 243 -10.55 14.36 8.42
C ILE A 243 -11.48 13.24 8.88
N THR A 244 -12.59 13.06 8.15
CA THR A 244 -13.43 11.86 8.23
C THR A 244 -13.02 10.91 7.11
N LEU A 245 -12.83 9.63 7.42
CA LEU A 245 -12.51 8.61 6.42
C LEU A 245 -13.73 7.72 6.18
N TRP A 246 -13.75 7.02 5.05
CA TRP A 246 -14.73 5.98 4.78
C TRP A 246 -14.10 4.83 4.00
N GLY A 247 -13.93 3.70 4.68
CA GLY A 247 -13.29 2.51 4.14
C GLY A 247 -11.87 2.76 3.60
N PRO A 248 -10.93 3.25 4.44
CA PRO A 248 -9.54 3.37 4.01
C PRO A 248 -8.98 1.99 3.63
N THR A 249 -8.38 1.84 2.46
CA THR A 249 -7.88 0.53 1.99
C THR A 249 -6.37 0.42 1.98
N ASP A 250 -5.66 1.54 1.89
CA ASP A 250 -4.21 1.55 1.80
C ASP A 250 -3.61 2.79 2.45
N ILE A 251 -2.36 2.66 2.88
CA ILE A 251 -1.58 3.71 3.53
C ILE A 251 -0.11 3.60 3.15
N VAL A 252 0.55 4.74 2.98
CA VAL A 252 2.01 4.81 2.79
C VAL A 252 2.54 6.04 3.51
N LEU A 253 3.78 5.96 4.01
CA LEU A 253 4.49 7.12 4.54
C LEU A 253 5.58 7.56 3.57
N ASP A 254 5.79 8.87 3.47
CA ASP A 254 6.95 9.44 2.81
C ASP A 254 8.18 9.43 3.75
N GLY A 255 9.35 9.83 3.25
CA GLY A 255 10.60 9.78 4.03
C GLY A 255 10.70 10.84 5.13
N SER A 256 9.72 11.75 5.20
CA SER A 256 9.54 12.76 6.23
C SER A 256 8.49 12.33 7.28
N GLY A 257 7.84 11.18 7.08
CA GLY A 257 6.77 10.67 7.95
C GLY A 257 5.37 11.20 7.60
N CYS A 258 5.18 11.86 6.45
CA CYS A 258 3.85 12.26 5.99
C CYS A 258 3.03 11.02 5.62
N LEU A 259 1.86 10.88 6.23
CA LEU A 259 0.93 9.78 5.99
C LEU A 259 0.02 10.10 4.80
N PHE A 260 0.01 9.20 3.82
CA PHE A 260 -0.93 9.19 2.72
C PHE A 260 -1.94 8.06 2.92
N ILE A 261 -3.20 8.33 2.64
CA ILE A 261 -4.30 7.40 2.87
C ILE A 261 -5.15 7.31 1.60
N VAL A 262 -5.36 6.09 1.15
CA VAL A 262 -6.36 5.77 0.12
C VAL A 262 -7.73 5.65 0.81
N ASP A 263 -8.53 6.71 0.70
CA ASP A 263 -9.86 6.82 1.29
C ASP A 263 -10.91 6.36 0.26
N SER A 264 -10.94 5.05 0.03
CA SER A 264 -11.54 4.44 -1.16
C SER A 264 -13.02 4.72 -1.35
N ASN A 265 -13.84 4.61 -0.30
CA ASN A 265 -15.29 4.84 -0.49
C ASN A 265 -15.61 6.34 -0.65
N ASN A 266 -14.66 7.20 -0.27
CA ASN A 266 -14.67 8.62 -0.60
C ASN A 266 -13.99 8.95 -1.95
N ASN A 267 -13.51 7.94 -2.70
CA ASN A 267 -12.89 8.07 -4.03
C ASN A 267 -11.75 9.10 -4.08
N ARG A 268 -10.96 9.18 -3.01
CA ARG A 268 -9.93 10.20 -2.87
C ARG A 268 -8.65 9.66 -2.23
N ILE A 269 -7.57 10.41 -2.38
CA ILE A 269 -6.34 10.23 -1.63
C ILE A 269 -6.14 11.47 -0.76
N VAL A 270 -5.85 11.26 0.51
CA VAL A 270 -5.57 12.32 1.48
C VAL A 270 -4.14 12.20 2.02
N ARG A 271 -3.54 13.32 2.41
CA ARG A 271 -2.19 13.42 2.96
C ARG A 271 -2.22 14.19 4.28
N SER A 272 -1.42 13.78 5.26
CA SER A 272 -1.20 14.56 6.48
C SER A 272 -0.43 15.87 6.20
N THR A 273 -0.69 16.89 7.00
CA THR A 273 -0.03 18.19 7.00
C THR A 273 0.17 18.65 8.44
N LEU A 274 0.89 19.76 8.65
CA LEU A 274 0.99 20.37 9.98
C LEU A 274 -0.37 20.77 10.57
N ASN A 275 -1.39 20.97 9.72
CA ASN A 275 -2.73 21.42 10.12
C ASN A 275 -3.77 20.28 10.09
N GLY A 276 -3.34 19.02 10.04
CA GLY A 276 -4.24 17.86 9.98
C GLY A 276 -4.09 17.05 8.70
N PHE A 277 -5.17 16.90 7.93
CA PHE A 277 -5.16 16.17 6.67
C PHE A 277 -5.80 16.99 5.55
N GLN A 278 -5.23 16.91 4.36
CA GLN A 278 -5.77 17.53 3.17
C GLN A 278 -6.05 16.47 2.11
N CYS A 279 -7.11 16.67 1.33
CA CYS A 279 -7.30 15.90 0.11
C CYS A 279 -6.33 16.38 -0.98
N ILE A 280 -5.69 15.45 -1.68
CA ILE A 280 -4.74 15.75 -2.76
C ILE A 280 -5.22 15.26 -4.12
N ILE A 281 -6.05 14.22 -4.17
CA ILE A 281 -6.59 13.63 -5.40
C ILE A 281 -8.06 13.25 -5.14
N GLY A 282 -8.97 13.58 -6.05
CA GLY A 282 -10.39 13.22 -5.94
C GLY A 282 -11.22 14.11 -5.00
N CYS A 283 -10.85 15.39 -4.86
CA CYS A 283 -11.39 16.28 -3.83
C CYS A 283 -12.74 16.90 -4.16
N ASP A 284 -13.11 16.98 -5.45
CA ASP A 284 -14.33 17.63 -5.91
C ASP A 284 -15.46 16.60 -6.08
N ARG A 285 -16.29 16.40 -5.05
CA ARG A 285 -17.54 15.62 -5.16
C ARG A 285 -18.75 16.48 -5.52
N SER A 286 -18.63 17.31 -6.57
CA SER A 286 -19.79 17.92 -7.24
C SER A 286 -19.61 17.92 -8.76
N GLY A 287 -19.99 16.81 -9.40
CA GLY A 287 -20.49 16.83 -10.79
C GLY A 287 -19.53 17.23 -11.91
N SER A 288 -18.21 17.14 -11.74
CA SER A 288 -17.30 17.34 -12.87
C SER A 288 -17.09 16.04 -13.65
N THR A 289 -17.63 15.98 -14.86
CA THR A 289 -17.46 14.89 -15.84
C THR A 289 -16.04 14.80 -16.43
N SER A 290 -15.09 15.62 -15.98
CA SER A 290 -13.75 15.72 -16.60
C SER A 290 -12.66 14.88 -15.95
N ASN A 291 -12.90 14.25 -14.80
CA ASN A 291 -11.96 13.30 -14.19
C ASN A 291 -12.57 11.89 -14.21
N PRO A 292 -11.84 10.84 -14.65
CA PRO A 292 -12.34 9.48 -14.60
C PRO A 292 -12.76 9.13 -13.17
N PRO A 293 -13.83 8.32 -12.96
CA PRO A 293 -14.28 7.94 -11.64
C PRO A 293 -13.14 7.20 -10.92
N LEU A 294 -12.52 7.86 -9.93
CA LEU A 294 -11.49 7.26 -9.11
C LEU A 294 -12.14 6.21 -8.20
N SER A 295 -11.63 4.99 -8.22
CA SER A 295 -11.94 3.95 -7.24
C SER A 295 -10.62 3.41 -6.68
N PRO A 296 -9.82 4.28 -6.01
CA PRO A 296 -8.46 3.94 -5.64
C PRO A 296 -8.50 2.83 -4.59
N ARG A 297 -7.70 1.78 -4.77
CA ARG A 297 -7.59 0.65 -3.82
C ARG A 297 -6.21 0.54 -3.20
N ARG A 298 -5.19 0.95 -3.93
CA ARG A 298 -3.77 0.87 -3.56
C ARG A 298 -3.05 2.12 -4.03
N MET A 299 -1.99 2.47 -3.34
CA MET A 299 -1.04 3.49 -3.81
C MET A 299 0.39 3.07 -3.48
N THR A 300 1.31 3.48 -4.33
CA THR A 300 2.75 3.30 -4.15
C THR A 300 3.45 4.44 -4.88
N PHE A 301 4.65 4.79 -4.44
CA PHE A 301 5.43 5.83 -5.08
C PHE A 301 6.49 5.20 -5.97
N ASP A 302 6.83 5.86 -7.08
CA ASP A 302 8.13 5.66 -7.72
C ASP A 302 9.25 6.41 -6.96
N SER A 303 10.51 6.26 -7.40
CA SER A 303 11.66 6.94 -6.80
C SER A 303 11.65 8.47 -6.97
N TYR A 304 10.80 8.99 -7.85
CA TYR A 304 10.57 10.42 -8.03
C TYR A 304 9.38 10.93 -7.19
N GLY A 305 8.58 10.03 -6.63
CA GLY A 305 7.38 10.29 -5.84
C GLY A 305 6.09 10.54 -6.63
N ASN A 306 6.03 10.02 -7.85
CA ASN A 306 4.77 9.89 -8.61
C ASN A 306 3.95 8.69 -8.14
#